data_AF-A0A7X5WVW6-F1
#
_entry.id   AF-A0A7X5WVW6-F1
#
_cell.length_a   1.000
_cell.length_b   1.000
_cell.length_c   1.000
_cell.angle_alpha   90.00
_cell.angle_beta   90.00
_cell.angle_gamma   90.00
#
_symmetry.space_group_name_H-M   'P 1'
#
loop_
_entity.id
_entity.type
_entity.pdbx_description
1 polymer ?
#
loop_
_entity_poly.entity_id
_entity_poly.type
_entity_poly.pdbx_seq_one_letter_code
_entity_poly.pdbx_strand_id
1 'polypeptide(L)'
;VTTVQVDGMCRRVIAPASDHRLDEARDLAVRIASLLDVVGILAVELFSVDGRLLVNELAVRPHNTGHHTIDAAVTSQFENHVRAVADLPLGAPDATCRW
;
A
#
# COMPACT_ATOMS: atom_id res chain seq x y z
N VAL A 1 4.31 -4.18 0.57
CA VAL A 1 4.19 -5.61 0.92
C VAL A 1 4.45 -6.47 -0.29
N THR A 2 4.85 -7.72 -0.12
CA THR A 2 4.88 -8.73 -1.20
C THR A 2 3.68 -9.66 -1.03
N THR A 3 2.99 -9.99 -2.12
CA THR A 3 1.80 -10.86 -2.10
C THR A 3 2.06 -12.17 -2.82
N VAL A 4 1.49 -13.26 -2.30
CA VAL A 4 1.40 -14.54 -3.02
C VAL A 4 -0.03 -14.69 -3.53
N GLN A 5 -0.21 -14.67 -4.85
CA GLN A 5 -1.49 -14.82 -5.52
C GLN A 5 -1.65 -16.27 -5.99
N VAL A 6 -2.79 -16.91 -5.71
CA VAL A 6 -3.13 -18.26 -6.17
C VAL A 6 -4.54 -18.21 -6.74
N ASP A 7 -4.74 -18.67 -7.98
CA ASP A 7 -6.03 -18.66 -8.67
C ASP A 7 -6.72 -17.29 -8.67
N GLY A 8 -5.93 -16.22 -8.82
CA GLY A 8 -6.43 -14.83 -8.79
C GLY A 8 -6.77 -14.30 -7.40
N MET A 9 -6.47 -15.05 -6.33
CA MET A 9 -6.74 -14.65 -4.95
C MET A 9 -5.45 -14.41 -4.15
N CYS A 10 -5.42 -13.32 -3.38
CA CYS A 10 -4.30 -13.03 -2.50
C CYS A 10 -4.29 -14.02 -1.32
N ARG A 11 -3.39 -15.00 -1.38
CA ARG A 11 -3.29 -16.07 -0.38
C ARG A 11 -2.48 -15.67 0.83
N ARG A 12 -1.44 -14.85 0.63
CA ARG A 12 -0.52 -14.38 1.68
C ARG A 12 -0.05 -12.97 1.39
N VAL A 13 0.14 -12.20 2.46
CA VAL A 13 0.76 -10.88 2.45
C VAL A 13 2.00 -10.96 3.35
N ILE A 14 3.12 -10.45 2.86
CA ILE A 14 4.40 -10.43 3.59
C ILE A 14 4.84 -8.97 3.70
N ALA A 15 5.09 -8.55 4.94
CA ALA A 15 5.60 -7.23 5.31
C ALA A 15 6.82 -7.42 6.23
N PRO A 16 7.95 -6.73 5.99
CA PRO A 16 8.22 -5.86 4.85
C PRO A 16 8.35 -6.64 3.53
N ALA A 17 8.26 -5.94 2.40
CA ALA A 17 8.56 -6.56 1.10
C ALA A 17 10.08 -6.76 0.96
N SER A 18 10.50 -7.82 0.29
CA SER A 18 11.92 -8.13 0.05
C SER A 18 12.46 -7.56 -1.28
N ASP A 19 11.63 -6.87 -2.06
CA ASP A 19 12.07 -6.25 -3.32
C ASP A 19 12.96 -5.02 -3.01
N HIS A 20 14.03 -4.82 -3.78
CA HIS A 20 14.99 -3.74 -3.59
C HIS A 20 14.52 -2.39 -4.16
N ARG A 21 13.36 -2.37 -4.82
CA ARG A 21 12.85 -1.20 -5.57
C ARG A 21 11.69 -0.50 -4.86
N LEU A 22 11.68 -0.57 -3.53
CA LEU A 22 10.64 0.04 -2.70
C LEU A 22 10.51 1.55 -2.95
N ASP A 23 11.63 2.25 -3.17
CA ASP A 23 11.63 3.68 -3.46
C ASP A 23 10.98 3.98 -4.82
N GLU A 24 11.32 3.21 -5.86
CA GLU A 24 10.70 3.34 -7.19
C GLU A 24 9.18 3.08 -7.15
N ALA A 25 8.77 2.04 -6.39
CA ALA A 25 7.36 1.71 -6.17
C ALA A 25 6.62 2.83 -5.42
N ARG A 26 7.26 3.42 -4.40
CA ARG A 26 6.71 4.54 -3.63
C ARG A 26 6.53 5.78 -4.50
N ASP A 27 7.54 6.15 -5.26
CA ASP A 27 7.50 7.31 -6.13
C ASP A 27 6.42 7.15 -7.21
N LEU A 28 6.27 5.94 -7.77
CA LEU A 28 5.20 5.62 -8.71
C LEU A 28 3.82 5.77 -8.07
N ALA A 29 3.62 5.24 -6.85
CA ALA A 29 2.36 5.37 -6.14
C ALA A 29 2.00 6.83 -5.82
N VAL A 30 2.98 7.64 -5.39
CA VAL A 30 2.78 9.08 -5.14
C VAL A 30 2.39 9.81 -6.43
N ARG A 31 3.09 9.56 -7.55
CA ARG A 31 2.75 10.16 -8.85
C ARG A 31 1.32 9.81 -9.27
N ILE A 32 0.91 8.55 -9.14
CA ILE A 32 -0.45 8.11 -9.50
C ILE A 32 -1.48 8.79 -8.60
N ALA A 33 -1.25 8.81 -7.28
CA ALA A 33 -2.16 9.47 -6.34
C ALA A 33 -2.35 10.95 -6.65
N SER A 34 -1.28 11.67 -6.98
CA SER A 34 -1.36 13.09 -7.39
C SER A 34 -2.10 13.29 -8.70
N LEU A 35 -1.88 12.42 -9.70
CA LEU A 35 -2.56 12.52 -11.01
C LEU A 35 -4.06 12.24 -10.92
N LEU A 36 -4.48 11.39 -9.98
CA LEU A 36 -5.87 11.01 -9.76
C LEU A 36 -6.58 11.85 -8.69
N ASP A 37 -5.87 12.82 -8.10
CA ASP A 37 -6.36 13.66 -6.99
C ASP A 37 -6.96 12.82 -5.85
N VAL A 38 -6.22 11.79 -5.42
CA VAL A 38 -6.72 10.83 -4.43
C VAL A 38 -6.87 11.47 -3.05
N VAL A 39 -8.10 11.45 -2.54
CA VAL A 39 -8.39 11.64 -1.11
C VAL A 39 -8.59 10.26 -0.47
N GLY A 40 -7.79 9.94 0.54
CA GLY A 40 -7.86 8.65 1.22
C GLY A 40 -6.65 7.75 0.94
N ILE A 41 -6.93 6.46 0.75
CA ILE A 41 -5.91 5.42 0.57
C ILE A 41 -5.92 4.99 -0.89
N LEU A 42 -4.72 4.86 -1.45
CA LEU A 42 -4.47 4.21 -2.73
C LEU A 42 -3.61 2.98 -2.49
N ALA A 43 -4.08 1.82 -2.93
CA ALA A 43 -3.23 0.66 -3.15
C ALA A 43 -2.88 0.56 -4.64
N VAL A 44 -1.59 0.40 -4.92
CA VAL A 44 -1.05 0.15 -6.26
C VAL A 44 -0.46 -1.25 -6.25
N GLU A 45 -1.06 -2.17 -6.99
CA GLU A 45 -0.48 -3.48 -7.20
C GLU A 45 0.52 -3.42 -8.35
N LEU A 46 1.70 -4.01 -8.13
CA LEU A 46 2.81 -3.97 -9.06
C LEU A 46 3.27 -5.38 -9.41
N PHE A 47 3.61 -5.61 -10.67
CA PHE A 47 4.45 -6.72 -11.08
C PHE A 47 5.91 -6.28 -11.12
N SER A 48 6.81 -7.11 -10.60
CA SER A 48 8.26 -6.96 -10.72
C SER A 48 8.76 -8.02 -11.70
N VAL A 49 9.06 -7.61 -12.93
CA VAL A 49 9.40 -8.51 -14.05
C VAL A 49 10.60 -7.93 -14.79
N ASP A 50 11.63 -8.76 -15.01
CA ASP A 50 12.83 -8.40 -15.79
C ASP A 50 13.47 -7.06 -15.40
N GLY A 51 13.57 -6.79 -14.09
CA GLY A 51 14.14 -5.54 -13.60
C GLY A 51 13.27 -4.31 -13.88
N ARG A 52 11.96 -4.48 -14.12
CA ARG A 52 10.96 -3.39 -14.28
C ARG A 52 9.74 -3.55 -13.36
N LEU A 53 9.21 -2.43 -12.87
CA LEU A 53 7.93 -2.39 -12.18
C LEU A 53 6.83 -2.05 -13.19
N LEU A 54 5.77 -2.85 -13.21
CA LEU A 54 4.59 -2.64 -14.04
C LEU A 54 3.36 -2.50 -13.15
N VAL A 55 2.52 -1.51 -13.42
CA VAL A 55 1.23 -1.38 -12.72
C VAL A 55 0.31 -2.51 -13.16
N ASN A 56 -0.20 -3.28 -12.20
CA ASN A 56 -1.21 -4.29 -12.41
C ASN A 56 -2.62 -3.70 -12.18
N GLU A 57 -2.88 -3.22 -10.97
CA GLU A 57 -4.20 -2.74 -10.54
C GLU A 57 -4.06 -1.52 -9.62
N LEU A 58 -5.09 -0.66 -9.64
CA LEU A 58 -5.26 0.45 -8.71
C LEU A 58 -6.54 0.24 -7.90
N ALA A 59 -6.44 0.36 -6.58
CA ALA A 59 -7.59 0.42 -5.70
C ALA A 59 -7.55 1.73 -4.89
N VAL A 60 -8.42 2.67 -5.25
CA VAL A 60 -8.65 3.96 -4.54
C VAL A 60 -9.54 3.78 -3.32
N ARG A 61 -9.17 2.82 -2.47
CA ARG A 61 -9.85 2.42 -1.23
C ARG A 61 -8.89 1.60 -0.36
N PRO A 62 -9.21 1.38 0.92
CA PRO A 62 -8.54 0.36 1.71
C PRO A 62 -8.53 -1.00 0.98
N HIS A 63 -7.42 -1.71 1.12
CA HIS A 63 -7.13 -2.91 0.35
C HIS A 63 -6.79 -4.09 1.27
N ASN A 64 -7.14 -5.31 0.86
CA ASN A 64 -6.91 -6.52 1.68
C ASN A 64 -5.42 -6.70 2.02
N THR A 65 -4.53 -6.33 1.11
CA THR A 65 -3.07 -6.39 1.31
C THR A 65 -2.57 -5.41 2.38
N GLY A 66 -3.37 -4.40 2.75
CA GLY A 66 -3.07 -3.47 3.84
C GLY A 66 -3.66 -3.86 5.20
N HIS A 67 -4.45 -4.94 5.33
CA HIS A 67 -5.17 -5.26 6.58
C HIS A 67 -4.23 -5.47 7.78
N HIS A 68 -3.02 -5.96 7.55
CA HIS A 68 -2.00 -6.14 8.58
C HIS A 68 -1.69 -4.82 9.34
N THR A 69 -1.91 -3.66 8.73
CA THR A 69 -1.68 -2.34 9.36
C THR A 69 -2.62 -2.07 10.53
N ILE A 70 -3.69 -2.86 10.72
CA ILE A 70 -4.54 -2.78 11.91
C ILE A 70 -3.74 -3.05 13.18
N ASP A 71 -2.87 -4.07 13.15
CA ASP A 71 -2.11 -4.51 14.33
C ASP A 71 -0.63 -4.12 14.25
N ALA A 72 -0.11 -3.91 13.03
CA ALA A 72 1.33 -3.76 12.79
C ALA A 72 1.79 -2.33 12.52
N ALA A 73 0.88 -1.34 12.43
CA ALA A 73 1.22 0.06 12.17
C ALA A 73 0.65 0.99 13.25
N VAL A 74 1.34 2.10 13.51
CA VAL A 74 0.90 3.15 14.46
C VAL A 74 -0.46 3.72 14.03
N THR A 75 -0.70 3.86 12.73
CA THR A 75 -1.98 4.25 12.16
C THR A 75 -2.35 3.31 11.02
N SER A 76 -3.47 2.61 11.16
CA SER A 76 -3.93 1.66 10.14
C SER A 76 -4.34 2.36 8.84
N GLN A 77 -4.38 1.63 7.72
CA GLN A 77 -4.92 2.17 6.47
C GLN A 77 -6.36 2.66 6.63
N PHE A 78 -7.16 2.02 7.50
CA PHE A 78 -8.56 2.38 7.70
C PHE A 78 -8.68 3.70 8.43
N GLU A 79 -7.89 3.87 9.49
CA GLU A 79 -7.85 5.13 10.23
C GLU A 79 -7.35 6.26 9.32
N ASN A 80 -6.24 6.06 8.60
CA ASN A 80 -5.72 7.08 7.69
C ASN A 80 -6.67 7.38 6.53
N HIS A 81 -7.43 6.40 6.03
CA HIS A 81 -8.48 6.64 5.05
C HIS A 81 -9.55 7.59 5.58
N VAL A 82 -10.07 7.31 6.79
CA VAL A 82 -11.09 8.16 7.44
C VAL A 82 -10.54 9.54 7.74
N ARG A 83 -9.32 9.65 8.26
CA ARG A 83 -8.67 10.94 8.57
C ARG A 83 -8.55 11.81 7.32
N ALA A 84 -8.09 11.23 6.20
CA ALA A 84 -7.97 11.94 4.94
C ALA A 84 -9.35 12.43 4.42
N VAL A 85 -10.38 11.58 4.45
CA VAL A 85 -11.74 11.95 4.02
C VAL A 85 -12.36 13.02 4.93
N ALA A 86 -12.00 13.02 6.21
CA ALA A 86 -12.48 13.99 7.20
C ALA A 86 -11.60 15.26 7.30
N ASP A 87 -10.62 15.43 6.41
CA ASP A 87 -9.64 16.54 6.42
C ASP A 87 -8.91 16.71 7.77
N LEU A 88 -8.63 15.59 8.43
CA LEU A 88 -7.82 15.53 9.64
C LEU A 88 -6.35 15.29 9.29
N PRO A 89 -5.38 15.74 10.12
CA PRO A 89 -3.97 15.45 9.91
C PRO A 89 -3.74 13.94 9.77
N LEU A 90 -2.90 13.47 8.85
CA LEU A 90 -2.61 12.03 8.73
C LEU A 90 -1.84 11.50 9.93
N GLY A 91 -2.11 10.24 10.29
CA GLY A 91 -1.37 9.52 11.32
C GLY A 91 -0.12 8.83 10.77
N ALA A 92 0.83 8.56 11.66
CA ALA A 92 2.13 7.97 11.31
C ALA A 92 1.95 6.53 10.80
N PRO A 93 2.47 6.18 9.61
CA PRO A 93 2.33 4.84 9.04
C PRO A 93 3.40 3.85 9.55
N ASP A 94 4.27 4.27 10.48
CA ASP A 94 5.39 3.50 11.00
C ASP A 94 4.93 2.19 11.67
N ALA A 95 5.80 1.18 11.61
CA ALA A 95 5.53 -0.09 12.28
C ALA A 95 5.56 0.07 13.81
N THR A 96 4.69 -0.64 14.51
CA THR A 96 4.63 -0.61 15.99
C THR A 96 5.80 -1.36 16.64
N CYS A 97 6.48 -2.24 15.89
CA CYS A 97 7.66 -2.97 16.32
C CYS A 97 8.70 -3.04 15.19
N ARG A 98 9.93 -3.46 15.53
CA ARG A 98 10.97 -3.73 14.52
C ARG A 98 10.62 -5.02 13.77
N TRP A 99 10.79 -4.97 12.46
CA TRP A 99 10.67 -6.11 11.54
C TRP A 99 11.83 -7.09 11.69
#